data_AF-A0A2W6B610-F1
#
_entry.id   AF-A0A2W6B610-F1
#
_cell.length_a   1.000
_cell.length_b   1.000
_cell.length_c   1.000
_cell.angle_alpha   90.00
_cell.angle_beta   90.00
_cell.angle_gamma   90.00
#
_symmetry.space_group_name_H-M   'P 1'
#
loop_
_entity.id
_entity.type
_entity.pdbx_description
1 polymer ?
#
loop_
_entity_poly.entity_id
_entity_poly.type
_entity_poly.pdbx_seq_one_letter_code
_entity_poly.pdbx_strand_id
1 'polypeptide(L)'
;MSKFKRVSLAGSEELFRPTRPHVVEETDGTISELVDRPPAQRPPHKLMSLTQSEIELLLEAIQVAKYPERARGKLPLDKFERYDTLRDRLQAERDGA
;
A
#
# COMPACT_ATOMS: atom_id res chain seq x y z
N MET A 1 53.26 -12.52 -15.42
CA MET A 1 52.04 -11.71 -15.56
C MET A 1 51.77 -11.49 -17.04
N SER A 2 50.72 -12.11 -17.59
CA SER A 2 50.34 -11.94 -18.99
C SER A 2 49.76 -10.54 -19.21
N LYS A 3 50.34 -9.74 -20.11
CA LYS A 3 49.85 -8.38 -20.40
C LYS A 3 48.64 -8.48 -21.33
N PHE A 4 47.50 -7.93 -20.90
CA PHE A 4 46.30 -7.83 -21.74
C PHE A 4 46.58 -7.05 -23.01
N LYS A 5 46.33 -7.67 -24.17
CA LYS A 5 46.48 -7.03 -25.48
C LYS A 5 45.20 -6.27 -25.80
N ARG A 6 45.29 -4.93 -25.83
CA ARG A 6 44.16 -4.06 -26.19
C ARG A 6 44.01 -4.07 -27.72
N VAL A 7 42.88 -4.57 -28.21
CA VAL A 7 42.49 -4.52 -29.62
C VAL A 7 41.34 -3.53 -29.72
N SER A 8 41.55 -2.42 -30.46
CA SER A 8 40.47 -1.46 -30.72
C SER A 8 39.65 -1.99 -31.89
N LEU A 9 38.40 -2.36 -31.63
CA LEU A 9 37.47 -2.84 -32.65
C LEU A 9 36.86 -1.63 -33.36
N ALA A 10 36.97 -1.60 -34.69
CA ALA A 10 36.34 -0.57 -35.52
C ALA A 10 34.83 -0.56 -35.27
N GLY A 11 34.25 0.62 -35.03
CA GLY A 11 32.84 0.79 -34.65
C GLY A 11 32.57 0.82 -33.15
N SER A 12 33.55 0.51 -32.28
CA SER A 12 33.36 0.62 -30.83
C SER A 12 33.06 2.04 -30.37
N GLU A 13 33.54 3.06 -31.09
CA GLU A 13 33.20 4.46 -30.81
C GLU A 13 31.72 4.77 -30.96
N GLU A 14 30.97 4.06 -31.81
CA GLU A 14 29.53 4.29 -31.99
C GLU A 14 28.71 3.85 -30.77
N LEU A 15 29.19 2.83 -30.06
CA LEU A 15 28.57 2.32 -28.84
C LEU A 15 28.74 3.27 -27.65
N PHE A 16 29.76 4.12 -27.67
CA PHE A 16 30.05 5.09 -26.61
C PHE A 16 29.71 6.53 -27.04
N ARG A 17 29.02 6.73 -28.17
CA ARG A 17 28.53 8.06 -28.53
C ARG A 17 27.56 8.54 -27.45
N PRO A 18 27.75 9.75 -26.88
CA PRO A 18 26.80 10.32 -25.96
C PRO A 18 25.46 10.46 -26.67
N THR A 19 24.48 9.64 -26.26
CA THR A 19 23.09 9.81 -26.69
C THR A 19 22.62 11.13 -26.10
N ARG A 20 22.50 12.16 -26.94
CA ARG A 20 21.77 13.37 -26.55
C ARG A 20 20.31 12.94 -26.41
N PRO A 21 19.71 12.95 -25.20
CA PRO A 21 18.28 12.72 -25.09
C PRO A 21 17.61 13.85 -25.88
N HIS A 22 16.83 13.49 -26.90
CA HIS A 22 15.93 14.44 -27.52
C HIS A 22 14.85 14.72 -26.47
N VAL A 23 14.97 15.84 -25.76
CA VAL A 23 13.92 16.29 -24.85
C VAL A 23 12.77 16.72 -25.74
N VAL A 24 11.75 15.85 -25.82
CA VAL A 24 10.51 16.15 -26.52
C VAL A 24 9.72 17.07 -25.59
N GLU A 25 9.56 18.34 -25.94
CA GLU A 25 8.84 19.34 -25.11
C GLU A 25 7.40 18.92 -24.76
N GLU A 26 6.83 17.98 -25.52
CA GLU A 26 5.52 17.37 -25.24
C GLU A 26 5.48 16.59 -23.90
N THR A 27 6.64 16.18 -23.37
CA THR A 27 6.74 15.52 -22.06
C THR A 27 6.78 16.48 -20.87
N ASP A 28 7.13 17.76 -21.08
CA ASP A 28 7.14 18.74 -19.98
C ASP A 28 5.73 19.09 -19.51
N GLY A 29 4.75 19.13 -20.44
CA GLY A 29 3.34 19.38 -20.09
C GLY A 29 2.73 18.29 -19.21
N THR A 30 3.09 17.02 -19.43
CA THR A 30 2.63 15.88 -18.62
C THR A 30 3.31 15.85 -17.25
N ILE A 31 4.57 16.30 -17.15
CA ILE A 31 5.28 16.39 -15.87
C ILE A 31 4.70 17.52 -15.02
N SER A 32 4.44 18.70 -15.59
CA SER A 32 3.80 19.81 -14.87
C SER A 32 2.41 19.47 -14.33
N GLU A 33 1.58 18.77 -15.11
CA GLU A 33 0.25 18.33 -14.66
C GLU A 33 0.31 17.34 -13.48
N LEU A 34 1.39 16.56 -13.38
CA LEU A 34 1.60 15.63 -12.27
C LEU A 34 2.10 16.33 -10.99
N VAL A 35 2.87 17.42 -11.12
CA VAL A 35 3.47 18.18 -10.02
C VAL A 35 2.43 19.07 -9.32
N ASP A 36 1.46 19.61 -10.05
CA ASP A 36 0.40 20.47 -9.52
C ASP A 36 -0.84 19.71 -9.01
N ARG A 37 -0.77 18.37 -8.90
CA ARG A 37 -1.83 17.63 -8.23
C ARG A 37 -1.88 18.07 -6.76
N PRO A 38 -2.98 18.70 -6.28
CA PRO A 38 -3.12 18.97 -4.85
C PRO A 38 -2.95 17.64 -4.11
N PRO A 39 -2.19 17.59 -3.00
CA PRO A 39 -1.97 16.34 -2.29
C PRO A 39 -3.34 15.73 -2.04
N ALA A 40 -3.54 14.48 -2.48
CA ALA A 40 -4.78 13.77 -2.20
C ALA A 40 -5.00 13.90 -0.70
N GLN A 41 -6.02 14.67 -0.31
CA GLN A 41 -6.35 14.90 1.09
C GLN A 41 -6.76 13.54 1.62
N ARG A 42 -5.78 12.79 2.13
CA ARG A 42 -6.05 11.55 2.84
C ARG A 42 -6.95 12.00 3.99
N PRO A 43 -8.15 11.42 4.12
CA PRO A 43 -8.97 11.73 5.28
C PRO A 43 -8.10 11.53 6.51
N PRO A 44 -8.16 12.41 7.52
CA PRO A 44 -7.34 12.27 8.72
C PRO A 44 -7.62 10.89 9.31
N HIS A 45 -6.65 9.98 9.18
CA HIS A 45 -6.79 8.64 9.73
C HIS A 45 -6.78 8.79 11.25
N LYS A 46 -7.92 8.52 11.90
CA LYS A 46 -7.97 8.45 13.36
C LYS A 46 -7.32 7.15 13.79
N LEU A 47 -6.23 7.25 14.55
CA LEU A 47 -5.60 6.08 15.16
C LEU A 47 -6.33 5.75 16.45
N MET A 48 -6.74 4.49 16.61
CA MET A 48 -7.38 3.98 17.82
C MET A 48 -6.54 2.83 18.38
N SER A 49 -6.35 2.80 19.69
CA SER A 49 -5.72 1.68 20.38
C SER A 49 -6.73 0.56 20.62
N LEU A 50 -6.37 -0.64 20.13
CA LEU A 50 -7.08 -1.88 20.43
C LEU A 50 -6.33 -2.66 21.49
N THR A 51 -7.08 -3.28 22.39
CA THR A 51 -6.56 -4.28 23.33
C THR A 51 -6.28 -5.59 22.58
N GLN A 52 -5.40 -6.43 23.15
CA GLN A 52 -5.06 -7.73 22.57
C GLN A 52 -6.30 -8.61 22.35
N SER A 53 -7.24 -8.60 23.30
CA SER A 53 -8.51 -9.33 23.20
C SER A 53 -9.40 -8.84 22.05
N GLU A 54 -9.44 -7.54 21.79
CA GLU A 54 -10.21 -6.99 20.67
C GLU A 54 -9.57 -7.35 19.33
N ILE A 55 -8.23 -7.38 19.26
CA ILE A 55 -7.50 -7.82 18.07
C ILE A 55 -7.81 -9.29 17.76
N GLU A 56 -7.76 -10.18 18.76
CA GLU A 56 -8.10 -11.60 18.60
C GLU A 56 -9.54 -11.79 18.13
N LEU A 57 -10.47 -11.03 18.70
CA LEU A 57 -11.88 -11.02 18.29
C LEU A 57 -12.03 -10.63 16.81
N LEU A 58 -11.36 -9.55 16.36
CA LEU A 58 -11.40 -9.13 14.97
C LEU A 58 -10.78 -10.16 14.01
N LEU A 59 -9.69 -10.83 14.43
CA LEU A 59 -9.07 -11.89 13.63
C LEU A 59 -10.01 -13.08 13.44
N GLU A 60 -10.72 -13.50 14.50
CA GLU A 60 -11.73 -14.55 14.40
C GLU A 60 -12.85 -14.16 13.42
N ALA A 61 -13.38 -12.94 13.51
CA ALA A 61 -14.40 -12.45 12.58
C ALA A 61 -13.93 -12.46 11.13
N ILE A 62 -12.69 -12.03 10.88
CA ILE A 62 -12.10 -12.04 9.53
C ILE A 62 -11.96 -13.48 9.02
N GLN A 63 -11.57 -14.42 9.86
CA GLN A 63 -11.45 -15.83 9.46
C GLN A 63 -12.82 -16.42 9.10
N VAL A 64 -13.85 -16.13 9.89
CA VAL A 64 -15.23 -16.55 9.61
C VAL A 64 -15.73 -15.95 8.30
N ALA A 65 -15.49 -14.65 8.07
CA ALA A 65 -15.88 -13.98 6.84
C ALA A 65 -15.14 -14.52 5.60
N LYS A 66 -13.86 -14.87 5.74
CA LYS A 66 -13.05 -15.45 4.65
C LYS A 66 -13.40 -16.90 4.35
N TYR A 67 -13.80 -17.67 5.36
CA TYR A 67 -14.07 -19.10 5.24
C TYR A 67 -15.42 -19.46 5.87
N PRO A 68 -16.54 -18.98 5.30
CA PRO A 68 -17.87 -19.19 5.87
C PRO A 68 -18.23 -20.69 5.96
N GLU A 69 -17.76 -21.50 5.01
CA GLU A 69 -17.95 -22.96 5.00
C GLU A 69 -17.33 -23.67 6.22
N ARG A 70 -16.30 -23.07 6.82
CA ARG A 70 -15.62 -23.59 8.01
C ARG A 70 -16.28 -23.14 9.30
N ALA A 71 -17.03 -22.04 9.25
CA ALA A 71 -17.76 -21.50 10.40
C ALA A 71 -19.06 -22.27 10.63
N ARG A 72 -18.95 -23.50 11.12
CA ARG A 72 -20.11 -24.32 11.48
C ARG A 72 -20.60 -23.97 12.88
N GLY A 73 -21.53 -23.03 12.99
CA GLY A 73 -22.30 -22.80 14.21
C GLY A 73 -22.71 -21.35 14.42
N LYS A 74 -23.82 -21.15 15.16
CA LYS A 74 -24.19 -19.83 15.67
C LYS A 74 -23.12 -19.40 16.68
N LEU A 75 -22.63 -18.17 16.58
CA LEU A 75 -21.71 -17.61 17.58
C LEU A 75 -22.39 -17.62 18.96
N PRO A 76 -21.68 -17.98 20.03
CA PRO A 76 -22.23 -17.90 21.38
C PRO A 76 -22.61 -16.45 21.71
N LEU A 77 -23.68 -16.27 22.48
CA LEU A 77 -24.27 -14.95 22.77
C LEU A 77 -23.25 -13.97 23.38
N ASP A 78 -22.43 -14.45 24.32
CA ASP A 78 -21.35 -13.65 24.93
C ASP A 78 -20.35 -13.11 23.89
N LYS A 79 -20.01 -13.89 22.85
CA LYS A 79 -19.15 -13.37 21.76
C LYS A 79 -19.86 -12.30 20.96
N PHE A 80 -21.16 -12.44 20.73
CA PHE A 80 -21.95 -11.46 19.99
C PHE A 80 -21.99 -10.11 20.73
N GLU A 81 -22.22 -10.12 22.05
CA GLU A 81 -22.17 -8.91 22.89
C GLU A 81 -20.80 -8.23 22.85
N ARG A 82 -19.71 -8.99 22.82
CA ARG A 82 -18.34 -8.44 22.67
C ARG A 82 -18.13 -7.78 21.30
N TYR A 83 -18.70 -8.34 20.22
CA TYR A 83 -18.65 -7.70 18.91
C TYR A 83 -19.47 -6.41 18.88
N ASP A 84 -20.65 -6.40 19.49
CA ASP A 84 -21.52 -5.22 19.54
C ASP A 84 -20.86 -4.09 20.35
N THR A 85 -20.30 -4.38 21.52
CA THR A 85 -19.57 -3.37 22.30
C THR A 85 -18.36 -2.79 21.55
N LEU A 86 -17.61 -3.63 20.84
CA LEU A 86 -16.50 -3.15 19.99
C LEU A 86 -16.99 -2.29 18.83
N ARG A 87 -18.11 -2.68 18.21
CA ARG A 87 -18.74 -1.91 17.14
C ARG A 87 -19.18 -0.53 17.64
N ASP A 88 -19.87 -0.47 18.77
CA ASP A 88 -20.36 0.80 19.34
C ASP A 88 -19.19 1.73 19.66
N ARG A 89 -18.10 1.18 20.20
CA ARG A 89 -16.85 1.93 20.45
C ARG A 89 -16.25 2.48 19.16
N LEU A 90 -16.14 1.66 18.11
CA LEU A 90 -15.63 2.08 16.80
C LEU A 90 -16.52 3.15 16.16
N GLN A 91 -17.84 3.06 16.34
CA GLN A 91 -18.79 4.04 15.83
C GLN A 91 -18.68 5.37 16.59
N ALA A 92 -18.59 5.34 17.91
CA ALA A 92 -18.37 6.55 18.72
C ALA A 92 -17.06 7.27 18.35
N GLU A 93 -15.98 6.52 18.12
CA GLU A 93 -14.70 7.09 17.70
C GLU A 93 -14.76 7.70 16.29
N ARG A 94 -15.52 7.07 15.37
CA ARG A 94 -15.74 7.58 14.01
C ARG A 94 -16.59 8.85 14.01
N ASP A 95 -17.66 8.87 14.80
CA ASP A 95 -18.65 9.94 14.81
C ASP A 95 -18.19 11.14 15.67
N GLY A 96 -17.04 11.03 16.33
CA GLY A 96 -16.33 12.16 16.93
C GLY A 96 -16.83 12.54 18.32
N ALA A 97 -16.87 11.57 19.24
CA ALA A 97 -16.85 11.87 20.67
C ALA A 97 -15.55 12.62 21.08
#